data_AF-A0A951RKE7-F1
#
_entry.id   AF-A0A951RKE7-F1
#
_cell.length_a   1.000
_cell.length_b   1.000
_cell.length_c   1.000
_cell.angle_alpha   90.00
_cell.angle_beta   90.00
_cell.angle_gamma   90.00
#
_symmetry.space_group_name_H-M   'P 1'
#
loop_
_entity.id
_entity.type
_entity.pdbx_description
1 polymer ?
#
loop_
_entity_poly.entity_id
_entity_poly.type
_entity_poly.pdbx_seq_one_letter_code
_entity_poly.pdbx_strand_id
1 'polypeptide(L)'
;MVLVHNYTLAVFFFVVAMTCWGSWANTQKLAARNWRFELFYWDVVLGLLIFSLIAAFTLGSMGNEPGGRTFIEDLAYADARSIAYSMLGGVVWNIGNLLLVAAIAVAGLAVGFPIGGGIAWLGGTILGFTIEIATKGSSNSNPWLLFTGMALAIIAIYLSMLSYKRLAAYQKKASLKGIVLSVLAGLFIAPFYTITMYGMDPAFGLSGAGTLTPYSGAVFFALGAFLSTFIFNPFFMARPVQGAPVRMSEYFKGSFKSHLWGFLGGSIWMLGMVVSFMSSGEGSTIAYALSNAAPVVAILWGVLVWKEFKGAPKGTNALLITMFVLFLFGLVFITMSNS
;
A
#
# COMPACT_ATOMS: atom_id res chain seq x y z
N MET A 1 18.27 -12.71 -10.45
CA MET A 1 17.38 -12.08 -9.43
C MET A 1 16.86 -13.11 -8.44
N VAL A 2 16.32 -12.71 -7.29
CA VAL A 2 15.66 -13.59 -6.30
C VAL A 2 14.16 -13.63 -6.58
N LEU A 3 13.55 -14.80 -6.73
CA LEU A 3 12.11 -14.95 -6.95
C LEU A 3 11.51 -15.97 -5.98
N VAL A 4 10.19 -15.90 -5.82
CA VAL A 4 9.43 -16.83 -4.98
C VAL A 4 8.45 -17.61 -5.86
N HIS A 5 8.77 -18.89 -6.07
CA HIS A 5 7.95 -19.86 -6.82
C HIS A 5 7.15 -20.80 -5.92
N ASN A 6 7.29 -20.68 -4.59
CA ASN A 6 6.57 -21.52 -3.65
C ASN A 6 5.37 -20.75 -3.09
N TYR A 7 4.16 -21.29 -3.28
CA TYR A 7 2.93 -20.64 -2.84
C TYR A 7 2.90 -20.30 -1.34
N THR A 8 3.31 -21.22 -0.47
CA THR A 8 3.34 -20.97 0.99
C THR A 8 4.29 -19.83 1.34
N LEU A 9 5.45 -19.78 0.69
CA LEU A 9 6.41 -18.68 0.86
C LEU A 9 5.88 -17.37 0.27
N ALA A 10 5.16 -17.42 -0.85
CA ALA A 10 4.51 -16.24 -1.44
C ALA A 10 3.46 -15.65 -0.49
N VAL A 11 2.61 -16.50 0.11
CA VAL A 11 1.64 -16.09 1.14
C VAL A 11 2.34 -15.43 2.33
N PHE A 12 3.45 -16.00 2.81
CA PHE A 12 4.26 -15.37 3.86
C PHE A 12 4.72 -13.98 3.46
N PHE A 13 5.25 -13.80 2.25
CA PHE A 13 5.68 -12.48 1.77
C PHE A 13 4.51 -11.52 1.53
N PHE A 14 3.31 -11.99 1.15
CA PHE A 14 2.12 -11.14 1.12
C PHE A 14 1.71 -10.67 2.52
N VAL A 15 1.85 -11.51 3.55
CA VAL A 15 1.66 -11.10 4.95
C VAL A 15 2.72 -10.09 5.38
N VAL A 16 3.98 -10.23 4.94
CA VAL A 16 5.03 -9.22 5.14
C VAL A 16 4.68 -7.91 4.44
N ALA A 17 4.19 -7.97 3.19
CA ALA A 17 3.75 -6.80 2.43
C ALA A 17 2.61 -6.06 3.12
N MET A 18 1.58 -6.79 3.54
CA MET A 18 0.47 -6.29 4.34
C MET A 18 0.95 -5.63 5.63
N THR A 19 1.92 -6.25 6.30
CA THR A 19 2.51 -5.70 7.51
C THR A 19 3.21 -4.38 7.21
N CYS A 20 4.01 -4.31 6.15
CA CYS A 20 4.68 -3.10 5.70
C CYS A 20 3.70 -1.97 5.40
N TRP A 21 2.68 -2.22 4.57
CA TRP A 21 1.69 -1.23 4.18
C TRP A 21 0.73 -0.83 5.31
N GLY A 22 0.52 -1.67 6.32
CA GLY A 22 -0.18 -1.28 7.54
C GLY A 22 0.69 -0.53 8.54
N SER A 23 2.03 -0.62 8.41
CA SER A 23 2.97 -0.08 9.39
C SER A 23 3.58 1.26 9.03
N TRP A 24 3.71 1.59 7.74
CA TRP A 24 4.42 2.81 7.31
C TRP A 24 3.82 4.09 7.91
N ALA A 25 2.49 4.16 8.06
CA ALA A 25 1.80 5.32 8.64
C ALA A 25 2.18 5.60 10.11
N ASN A 26 2.73 4.62 10.83
CA ASN A 26 3.26 4.84 12.18
C ASN A 26 4.45 5.81 12.18
N THR A 27 5.26 5.80 11.12
CA THR A 27 6.38 6.75 10.97
C THR A 27 5.88 8.18 10.82
N GLN A 28 4.76 8.38 10.12
CA GLN A 28 4.09 9.68 10.05
C GLN A 28 3.60 10.11 11.43
N LYS A 29 2.96 9.21 12.20
CA LYS A 29 2.49 9.50 13.56
C LYS A 29 3.66 9.88 14.50
N LEU A 30 4.81 9.24 14.34
CA LEU A 30 6.04 9.56 15.08
C LEU A 30 6.62 10.93 14.70
N ALA A 31 6.54 11.29 13.41
CA ALA A 31 7.03 12.57 12.89
C ALA A 31 6.07 13.75 13.16
N ALA A 32 4.76 13.48 13.25
CA ALA A 32 3.68 14.48 13.22
C ALA A 32 3.74 15.56 14.30
N ARG A 33 4.50 15.35 15.39
CA ARG A 33 4.68 16.37 16.43
C ARG A 33 5.41 17.61 15.91
N ASN A 34 6.41 17.41 15.04
CA ASN A 34 7.34 18.47 14.63
C ASN A 34 7.56 18.51 13.10
N TRP A 35 7.02 17.54 12.36
CA TRP A 35 7.20 17.44 10.91
C TRP A 35 5.85 17.39 10.23
N ARG A 36 5.57 18.41 9.44
CA ARG A 36 4.32 18.53 8.69
C ARG A 36 4.24 17.47 7.60
N PHE A 37 3.03 17.01 7.29
CA PHE A 37 2.85 15.90 6.36
C PHE A 37 3.38 16.24 4.96
N GLU A 38 3.26 17.50 4.52
CA GLU A 38 3.73 17.93 3.20
C GLU A 38 5.25 17.82 3.08
N LEU A 39 5.98 18.12 4.16
CA LEU A 39 7.44 18.01 4.23
C LEU A 39 7.87 16.56 4.39
N PHE A 40 7.21 15.83 5.29
CA PHE A 40 7.38 14.39 5.50
C PHE A 40 7.19 13.60 4.20
N TYR A 41 6.27 14.02 3.32
CA TYR A 41 5.98 13.32 2.10
C TYR A 41 7.16 13.30 1.12
N TRP A 42 7.97 14.36 1.07
CA TRP A 42 9.20 14.39 0.27
C TRP A 42 10.18 13.29 0.72
N ASP A 43 10.31 13.11 2.03
CA ASP A 43 11.16 12.07 2.62
C ASP A 43 10.62 10.66 2.31
N VAL A 44 9.29 10.49 2.34
CA VAL A 44 8.63 9.22 1.98
C VAL A 44 8.94 8.84 0.54
N VAL A 45 8.78 9.76 -0.42
CA VAL A 45 9.01 9.41 -1.83
C VAL A 45 10.49 9.18 -2.15
N LEU A 46 11.39 9.85 -1.43
CA LEU A 46 12.83 9.55 -1.49
C LEU A 46 13.13 8.16 -0.92
N GLY A 47 12.52 7.80 0.21
CA GLY A 47 12.62 6.46 0.79
C GLY A 47 12.13 5.37 -0.16
N LEU A 48 11.00 5.60 -0.84
CA LEU A 48 10.48 4.69 -1.87
C LEU A 48 11.52 4.46 -2.98
N LEU A 49 12.01 5.55 -3.57
CA LEU A 49 12.92 5.49 -4.71
C LEU A 49 14.24 4.82 -4.32
N ILE A 50 14.87 5.26 -3.24
CA ILE A 50 16.17 4.74 -2.80
C ILE A 50 16.05 3.26 -2.42
N PHE A 51 15.01 2.86 -1.69
CA PHE A 51 14.81 1.47 -1.34
C PHE A 51 14.56 0.59 -2.58
N SER A 52 13.79 1.08 -3.57
CA SER A 52 13.56 0.34 -4.82
C SER A 52 14.86 0.09 -5.59
N LEU A 53 15.75 1.08 -5.64
CA LEU A 53 17.06 0.96 -6.27
C LEU A 53 17.95 -0.03 -5.52
N ILE A 54 18.00 0.06 -4.19
CA ILE A 54 18.72 -0.91 -3.35
C ILE A 54 18.22 -2.33 -3.64
N ALA A 55 16.90 -2.54 -3.65
CA ALA A 55 16.31 -3.84 -3.93
C ALA A 55 16.67 -4.35 -5.35
N ALA A 56 16.62 -3.49 -6.37
CA ALA A 56 16.93 -3.85 -7.75
C ALA A 56 18.41 -4.22 -7.95
N PHE A 57 19.33 -3.45 -7.37
CA PHE A 57 20.77 -3.74 -7.43
C PHE A 57 21.22 -4.87 -6.51
N THR A 58 20.40 -5.26 -5.53
CA THR A 58 20.68 -6.40 -4.64
C THR A 58 19.84 -7.61 -5.03
N LEU A 59 18.66 -7.80 -4.44
CA LEU A 59 17.77 -8.93 -4.70
C LEU A 59 17.45 -9.09 -6.21
N GLY A 60 17.29 -7.98 -6.93
CA GLY A 60 17.08 -7.98 -8.37
C GLY A 60 18.27 -8.42 -9.22
N SER A 61 19.49 -8.43 -8.67
CA SER A 61 20.72 -8.69 -9.44
C SER A 61 21.63 -9.78 -8.86
N MET A 62 21.43 -10.19 -7.61
CA MET A 62 22.30 -11.16 -6.90
C MET A 62 21.80 -12.61 -6.89
N GLY A 63 20.56 -12.87 -7.33
CA GLY A 63 20.00 -14.23 -7.33
C GLY A 63 20.29 -15.03 -8.61
N ASN A 64 20.25 -16.36 -8.50
CA ASN A 64 20.65 -17.32 -9.55
C ASN A 64 19.48 -17.93 -10.34
N GLU A 65 18.37 -17.20 -10.48
CA GLU A 65 17.19 -17.66 -11.22
C GLU A 65 17.55 -18.02 -12.68
N PRO A 66 17.24 -19.23 -13.17
CA PRO A 66 17.49 -19.61 -14.56
C PRO A 66 16.74 -18.70 -15.55
N GLY A 67 17.47 -18.10 -16.50
CA GLY A 67 16.91 -17.14 -17.45
C GLY A 67 16.57 -15.77 -16.84
N GLY A 68 16.81 -15.58 -15.55
CA GLY A 68 16.59 -14.31 -14.87
C GLY A 68 17.60 -13.26 -15.33
N ARG A 69 17.10 -12.03 -15.53
CA ARG A 69 17.90 -10.85 -15.88
C ARG A 69 18.26 -10.06 -14.63
N THR A 70 19.47 -9.51 -14.58
CA THR A 70 19.83 -8.47 -13.62
C THR A 70 19.08 -7.18 -13.92
N PHE A 71 19.07 -6.23 -12.98
CA PHE A 71 18.40 -4.94 -13.19
C PHE A 71 18.91 -4.20 -14.43
N ILE A 72 20.23 -4.17 -14.66
CA ILE A 72 20.83 -3.47 -15.81
C ILE A 72 20.47 -4.15 -17.14
N GLU A 73 20.49 -5.48 -17.18
CA GLU A 73 20.07 -6.23 -18.37
C GLU A 73 18.58 -6.04 -18.66
N ASP A 74 17.74 -5.99 -17.62
CA ASP A 74 16.31 -5.76 -17.77
C ASP A 74 16.02 -4.36 -18.33
N LEU A 75 16.75 -3.33 -17.91
CA LEU A 75 16.63 -1.97 -18.48
C LEU A 75 16.94 -1.91 -19.98
N ALA A 76 17.93 -2.68 -20.45
CA ALA A 76 18.29 -2.72 -21.87
C ALA A 76 17.22 -3.42 -22.73
N TYR A 77 16.43 -4.29 -22.11
CA TYR A 77 15.42 -5.10 -22.77
C TYR A 77 14.00 -4.53 -22.63
N ALA A 78 13.78 -3.66 -21.65
CA ALA A 78 12.47 -3.11 -21.31
C ALA A 78 11.88 -2.27 -22.45
N ASP A 79 10.63 -2.57 -22.82
CA ASP A 79 9.90 -1.75 -23.79
C ASP A 79 9.26 -0.51 -23.14
N ALA A 80 9.00 0.50 -23.98
CA ALA A 80 8.46 1.78 -23.53
C ALA A 80 7.04 1.67 -22.94
N ARG A 81 6.24 0.72 -23.41
CA ARG A 81 4.87 0.51 -22.91
C ARG A 81 4.91 -0.04 -21.49
N SER A 82 5.78 -1.02 -21.24
CA SER A 82 5.97 -1.62 -19.92
C SER A 82 6.47 -0.60 -18.89
N ILE A 83 7.47 0.20 -19.27
CA ILE A 83 7.94 1.32 -18.44
C ILE A 83 6.79 2.30 -18.15
N ALA A 84 6.03 2.70 -19.17
CA ALA A 84 4.94 3.65 -19.02
C ALA A 84 3.84 3.14 -18.06
N TYR A 85 3.46 1.86 -18.13
CA TYR A 85 2.46 1.29 -17.23
C TYR A 85 2.95 1.23 -15.78
N SER A 86 4.18 0.77 -15.53
CA SER A 86 4.72 0.73 -14.17
C SER A 86 4.87 2.15 -13.58
N MET A 87 5.33 3.12 -14.36
CA MET A 87 5.36 4.52 -13.94
C MET A 87 3.95 5.09 -13.69
N LEU A 88 2.97 4.81 -14.56
CA LEU A 88 1.60 5.26 -14.39
C LEU A 88 0.98 4.71 -13.10
N GLY A 89 1.24 3.45 -12.77
CA GLY A 89 0.84 2.87 -11.49
C GLY A 89 1.40 3.66 -10.31
N GLY A 90 2.66 4.08 -10.39
CA GLY A 90 3.31 4.98 -9.43
C GLY A 90 2.63 6.34 -9.31
N VAL A 91 2.30 6.97 -10.44
CA VAL A 91 1.61 8.28 -10.47
C VAL A 91 0.22 8.17 -9.83
N VAL A 92 -0.56 7.17 -10.23
CA VAL A 92 -1.92 6.92 -9.76
C VAL A 92 -1.93 6.64 -8.26
N TRP A 93 -1.02 5.76 -7.79
CA TRP A 93 -0.82 5.52 -6.38
C TRP A 93 -0.45 6.78 -5.61
N ASN A 94 0.46 7.60 -6.14
CA ASN A 94 0.98 8.78 -5.46
C ASN A 94 -0.09 9.83 -5.17
N ILE A 95 -1.00 10.09 -6.13
CA ILE A 95 -2.17 10.95 -5.91
C ILE A 95 -3.03 10.39 -4.77
N GLY A 96 -3.34 9.11 -4.85
CA GLY A 96 -4.17 8.44 -3.85
C GLY A 96 -3.54 8.46 -2.46
N ASN A 97 -2.23 8.25 -2.36
CA ASN A 97 -1.49 8.25 -1.10
C ASN A 97 -1.40 9.66 -0.49
N LEU A 98 -1.17 10.71 -1.29
CA LEU A 98 -1.26 12.09 -0.81
C LEU A 98 -2.65 12.43 -0.25
N LEU A 99 -3.71 12.02 -0.97
CA LEU A 99 -5.09 12.20 -0.50
C LEU A 99 -5.36 11.41 0.79
N LEU A 100 -4.80 10.21 0.93
CA LEU A 100 -4.92 9.39 2.13
C LEU A 100 -4.25 10.05 3.33
N VAL A 101 -3.01 10.50 3.16
CA VAL A 101 -2.24 11.22 4.19
C VAL A 101 -2.96 12.50 4.62
N ALA A 102 -3.51 13.23 3.64
CA ALA A 102 -4.31 14.43 3.89
C ALA A 102 -5.62 14.10 4.64
N ALA A 103 -6.31 13.01 4.26
CA ALA A 103 -7.50 12.55 4.96
C ALA A 103 -7.19 12.16 6.41
N ILE A 104 -6.07 11.48 6.66
CA ILE A 104 -5.61 11.13 8.00
C ILE A 104 -5.30 12.39 8.83
N ALA A 105 -4.67 13.40 8.23
CA ALA A 105 -4.38 14.65 8.93
C ALA A 105 -5.67 15.39 9.37
N VAL A 106 -6.72 15.36 8.54
CA VAL A 106 -7.97 16.10 8.78
C VAL A 106 -8.99 15.30 9.61
N ALA A 107 -9.12 14.00 9.37
CA ALA A 107 -10.17 13.13 9.92
C ALA A 107 -9.65 12.12 10.96
N GLY A 108 -8.33 11.99 11.09
CA GLY A 108 -7.68 10.98 11.91
C GLY A 108 -7.59 9.62 11.23
N LEU A 109 -6.71 8.77 11.78
CA LEU A 109 -6.47 7.40 11.30
C LEU A 109 -7.75 6.54 11.29
N ALA A 110 -8.63 6.73 12.27
CA ALA A 110 -9.89 5.99 12.41
C ALA A 110 -10.90 6.17 11.27
N VAL A 111 -10.76 7.24 10.48
CA VAL A 111 -11.64 7.56 9.34
C VAL A 111 -10.88 7.46 8.03
N GLY A 112 -9.67 8.02 7.97
CA GLY A 112 -8.80 8.01 6.81
C GLY A 112 -8.55 6.61 6.26
N PHE A 113 -7.94 5.77 7.11
CA PHE A 113 -7.42 4.48 6.71
C PHE A 113 -8.52 3.44 6.44
N PRO A 114 -9.59 3.31 7.26
CA PRO A 114 -10.68 2.37 6.97
C PRO A 114 -11.44 2.68 5.68
N ILE A 115 -11.77 3.96 5.42
CA ILE A 115 -12.52 4.33 4.22
C ILE A 115 -11.62 4.24 2.99
N GLY A 116 -10.47 4.94 2.99
CA GLY A 116 -9.59 4.98 1.83
C GLY A 116 -8.91 3.65 1.56
N GLY A 117 -8.30 3.06 2.60
CA GLY A 117 -7.67 1.74 2.49
C GLY A 117 -8.67 0.62 2.21
N GLY A 118 -9.87 0.67 2.79
CA GLY A 118 -10.93 -0.30 2.50
C GLY A 118 -11.42 -0.24 1.06
N ILE A 119 -11.69 0.96 0.53
CA ILE A 119 -12.09 1.13 -0.88
C ILE A 119 -10.95 0.70 -1.82
N ALA A 120 -9.71 1.09 -1.52
CA ALA A 120 -8.54 0.68 -2.30
C ALA A 120 -8.43 -0.85 -2.39
N TRP A 121 -8.55 -1.50 -1.23
CA TRP A 121 -8.43 -2.94 -1.13
C TRP A 121 -9.56 -3.69 -1.86
N LEU A 122 -10.81 -3.33 -1.60
CA LEU A 122 -11.97 -3.96 -2.23
C LEU A 122 -12.01 -3.69 -3.72
N GLY A 123 -11.87 -2.42 -4.09
CA GLY A 123 -11.91 -1.98 -5.48
C GLY A 123 -10.80 -2.62 -6.30
N GLY A 124 -9.57 -2.65 -5.79
CA GLY A 124 -8.46 -3.28 -6.50
C GLY A 124 -8.58 -4.80 -6.59
N THR A 125 -9.12 -5.47 -5.57
CA THR A 125 -9.35 -6.93 -5.63
C THR A 125 -10.42 -7.28 -6.67
N ILE A 126 -11.55 -6.56 -6.66
CA ILE A 126 -12.63 -6.75 -7.65
C ILE A 126 -12.13 -6.43 -9.05
N LEU A 127 -11.39 -5.33 -9.23
CA LEU A 127 -10.82 -4.94 -10.51
C LEU A 127 -9.84 -5.99 -11.02
N GLY A 128 -8.93 -6.48 -10.17
CA GLY A 128 -7.97 -7.53 -10.51
C GLY A 128 -8.67 -8.81 -10.95
N PHE A 129 -9.64 -9.28 -10.17
CA PHE A 129 -10.44 -10.47 -10.49
C PHE A 129 -11.20 -10.32 -11.82
N THR A 130 -11.81 -9.14 -12.05
CA THR A 130 -12.56 -8.85 -13.29
C THR A 130 -11.64 -8.83 -14.50
N ILE A 131 -10.46 -8.20 -14.37
CA ILE A 131 -9.45 -8.13 -15.43
C ILE A 131 -8.91 -9.53 -15.74
N GLU A 132 -8.66 -10.35 -14.72
CA GLU A 132 -8.18 -11.71 -14.90
C GLU A 132 -9.16 -12.53 -15.74
N ILE A 133 -10.45 -12.51 -15.39
CA ILE A 133 -11.51 -13.17 -16.17
C ILE A 133 -11.58 -12.59 -17.59
N ALA A 134 -11.56 -11.26 -17.73
CA ALA A 134 -11.71 -10.61 -19.03
C ALA A 134 -10.54 -10.90 -19.99
N THR A 135 -9.33 -11.11 -19.45
CA THR A 135 -8.11 -11.30 -20.24
C THR A 135 -7.74 -12.78 -20.44
N LYS A 136 -7.98 -13.63 -19.44
CA LYS A 136 -7.61 -15.06 -19.46
C LYS A 136 -8.81 -16.00 -19.69
N GLY A 137 -10.04 -15.51 -19.60
CA GLY A 137 -11.27 -16.30 -19.68
C GLY A 137 -11.65 -17.02 -18.38
N SER A 138 -10.76 -17.06 -17.39
CA SER A 138 -10.96 -17.63 -16.06
C SER A 138 -10.10 -16.88 -15.02
N SER A 139 -10.36 -17.11 -13.72
CA SER A 139 -9.48 -16.67 -12.64
C SER A 139 -8.93 -17.91 -11.91
N ASN A 140 -7.67 -17.83 -11.47
CA ASN A 140 -7.07 -18.82 -10.58
C ASN A 140 -7.67 -18.76 -9.16
N SER A 141 -8.54 -17.78 -8.88
CA SER A 141 -9.21 -17.62 -7.59
C SER A 141 -10.63 -18.18 -7.61
N ASN A 142 -10.96 -19.07 -6.68
CA ASN A 142 -12.34 -19.46 -6.39
C ASN A 142 -13.14 -18.23 -5.90
N PRO A 143 -14.15 -17.77 -6.66
CA PRO A 143 -14.87 -16.54 -6.33
C PRO A 143 -15.60 -16.62 -4.99
N TRP A 144 -16.14 -17.79 -4.64
CA TRP A 144 -16.89 -17.95 -3.39
C TRP A 144 -16.00 -17.77 -2.17
N LEU A 145 -14.81 -18.38 -2.19
CA LEU A 145 -13.83 -18.24 -1.10
C LEU A 145 -13.27 -16.81 -1.05
N LEU A 146 -12.89 -16.24 -2.21
CA LEU A 146 -12.35 -14.89 -2.31
C LEU A 146 -13.35 -13.85 -1.75
N PHE A 147 -14.57 -13.82 -2.27
CA PHE A 147 -15.56 -12.83 -1.87
C PHE A 147 -16.13 -13.06 -0.47
N THR A 148 -16.18 -14.31 0.02
CA THR A 148 -16.52 -14.58 1.43
C THR A 148 -15.42 -14.04 2.35
N GLY A 149 -14.15 -14.29 2.03
CA GLY A 149 -13.04 -13.74 2.79
C GLY A 149 -13.03 -12.21 2.78
N MET A 150 -13.37 -11.60 1.64
CA MET A 150 -13.56 -10.16 1.52
C MET A 150 -14.70 -9.64 2.41
N ALA A 151 -15.87 -10.29 2.39
CA ALA A 151 -17.01 -9.91 3.21
C ALA A 151 -16.67 -9.95 4.71
N LEU A 152 -15.97 -10.98 5.18
CA LEU A 152 -15.53 -11.10 6.57
C LEU A 152 -14.61 -9.94 6.99
N ALA A 153 -13.67 -9.56 6.12
CA ALA A 153 -12.77 -8.44 6.37
C ALA A 153 -13.50 -7.09 6.35
N ILE A 154 -14.52 -6.91 5.49
CA ILE A 154 -15.39 -5.70 5.52
C ILE A 154 -16.08 -5.59 6.87
N ILE A 155 -16.65 -6.70 7.37
CA ILE A 155 -17.30 -6.72 8.68
C ILE A 155 -16.27 -6.39 9.77
N ALA A 156 -15.05 -6.93 9.70
CA ALA A 156 -13.96 -6.55 10.60
C ALA A 156 -13.65 -5.05 10.54
N ILE A 157 -13.44 -4.46 9.35
CA ILE A 157 -13.20 -3.02 9.20
C ILE A 157 -14.36 -2.20 9.81
N TYR A 158 -15.60 -2.64 9.61
CA TYR A 158 -16.78 -2.00 10.21
C TYR A 158 -16.77 -2.06 11.74
N LEU A 159 -16.47 -3.22 12.34
CA LEU A 159 -16.33 -3.36 13.80
C LEU A 159 -15.20 -2.49 14.38
N SER A 160 -14.12 -2.31 13.62
CA SER A 160 -13.05 -1.38 13.99
C SER A 160 -13.55 0.07 14.01
N MET A 161 -14.25 0.50 12.97
CA MET A 161 -14.85 1.84 12.93
C MET A 161 -15.83 2.05 14.10
N LEU A 162 -16.63 1.05 14.46
CA LEU A 162 -17.50 1.10 15.64
C LEU A 162 -16.71 1.23 16.94
N SER A 163 -15.60 0.50 17.07
CA SER A 163 -14.70 0.60 18.23
C SER A 163 -14.15 2.02 18.36
N TYR A 164 -13.69 2.62 17.26
CA TYR A 164 -13.20 4.00 17.26
C TYR A 164 -14.28 5.02 17.61
N LYS A 165 -15.51 4.86 17.10
CA LYS A 165 -16.65 5.73 17.45
C LYS A 165 -16.99 5.71 18.95
N ARG A 166 -16.64 4.65 19.68
CA ARG A 166 -16.87 4.53 21.12
C ARG A 166 -15.85 5.29 21.97
N LEU A 167 -14.71 5.71 21.40
CA LEU A 167 -13.72 6.49 22.15
C LEU A 167 -14.20 7.94 22.33
N ALA A 168 -14.16 8.44 23.57
CA ALA A 168 -14.56 9.81 23.89
C ALA A 168 -13.77 10.85 23.07
N ALA A 169 -12.48 10.60 22.83
CA ALA A 169 -11.62 11.44 21.99
C ALA A 169 -12.02 11.46 20.50
N TYR A 170 -12.80 10.47 20.05
CA TYR A 170 -13.27 10.30 18.67
C TYR A 170 -14.76 10.65 18.48
N GLN A 171 -15.43 11.20 19.50
CA GLN A 171 -16.81 11.69 19.35
C GLN A 171 -16.93 12.98 18.53
N LYS A 172 -15.82 13.54 18.02
CA LYS A 172 -15.88 14.56 16.98
C LYS A 172 -16.42 13.93 15.70
N LYS A 173 -17.52 14.48 15.14
CA LYS A 173 -18.02 14.08 13.82
C LYS A 173 -16.88 14.13 12.81
N ALA A 174 -16.70 13.06 12.06
CA ALA A 174 -15.80 13.04 10.91
C ALA A 174 -16.16 14.21 9.99
N SER A 175 -15.16 15.01 9.62
CA SER A 175 -15.42 16.12 8.71
C SER A 175 -15.76 15.57 7.32
N LEU A 176 -16.75 16.19 6.65
CA LEU A 176 -17.11 15.82 5.28
C LEU A 176 -15.89 15.88 4.36
N LYS A 177 -15.05 16.91 4.53
CA LYS A 177 -13.77 17.07 3.83
C LYS A 177 -12.88 15.83 3.98
N GLY A 178 -12.72 15.33 5.21
CA GLY A 178 -11.95 14.14 5.52
C GLY A 178 -12.48 12.89 4.84
N ILE A 179 -13.80 12.68 4.87
CA ILE A 179 -14.46 11.53 4.22
C ILE A 179 -14.25 11.57 2.70
N VAL A 180 -14.47 12.73 2.07
CA VAL A 180 -14.29 12.90 0.61
C VAL A 180 -12.85 12.61 0.21
N LEU A 181 -11.86 13.13 0.95
CA LEU A 181 -10.45 12.85 0.70
C LEU A 181 -10.15 11.34 0.82
N SER A 182 -10.68 10.66 1.85
CA SER A 182 -10.51 9.20 1.99
C SER A 182 -11.11 8.42 0.82
N VAL A 183 -12.31 8.77 0.37
CA VAL A 183 -12.97 8.08 -0.75
C VAL A 183 -12.16 8.25 -2.03
N LEU A 184 -11.76 9.49 -2.35
CA LEU A 184 -10.91 9.75 -3.52
C LEU A 184 -9.58 9.02 -3.44
N ALA A 185 -8.95 9.02 -2.25
CA ALA A 185 -7.73 8.26 -2.02
C ALA A 185 -7.91 6.77 -2.36
N GLY A 186 -8.98 6.15 -1.87
CA GLY A 186 -9.28 4.75 -2.15
C GLY A 186 -9.50 4.46 -3.64
N LEU A 187 -10.21 5.33 -4.34
CA LEU A 187 -10.46 5.19 -5.78
C LEU A 187 -9.20 5.30 -6.63
N PHE A 188 -8.27 6.20 -6.27
CA PHE A 188 -6.98 6.32 -6.95
C PHE A 188 -6.03 5.18 -6.60
N ILE A 189 -6.04 4.70 -5.35
CA ILE A 189 -5.18 3.57 -4.97
C ILE A 189 -5.71 2.28 -5.62
N ALA A 190 -7.01 1.99 -5.58
CA ALA A 190 -7.57 0.71 -6.07
C ALA A 190 -6.93 0.13 -7.36
N PRO A 191 -6.75 0.88 -8.46
CA PRO A 191 -6.18 0.34 -9.69
C PRO A 191 -4.65 0.27 -9.74
N PHE A 192 -3.92 0.86 -8.78
CA PHE A 192 -2.48 1.10 -8.91
C PHE A 192 -1.68 -0.18 -9.18
N TYR A 193 -1.99 -1.24 -8.44
CA TYR A 193 -1.22 -2.47 -8.47
C TYR A 193 -1.43 -3.20 -9.79
N THR A 194 -2.69 -3.30 -10.24
CA THR A 194 -3.01 -3.89 -11.54
C THR A 194 -2.39 -3.10 -12.69
N ILE A 195 -2.47 -1.76 -12.67
CA ILE A 195 -1.79 -0.91 -13.66
C ILE A 195 -0.29 -1.17 -13.67
N THR A 196 0.33 -1.27 -12.49
CA THR A 196 1.78 -1.51 -12.38
C THR A 196 2.15 -2.87 -12.95
N MET A 197 1.36 -3.91 -12.63
CA MET A 197 1.57 -5.27 -13.11
C MET A 197 1.38 -5.43 -14.61
N TYR A 198 0.58 -4.60 -15.28
CA TYR A 198 0.50 -4.60 -16.75
C TYR A 198 1.83 -4.27 -17.43
N GLY A 199 2.71 -3.52 -16.76
CA GLY A 199 4.06 -3.27 -17.25
C GLY A 199 5.04 -4.41 -16.95
N MET A 200 4.66 -5.34 -16.09
CA MET A 200 5.47 -6.43 -15.62
C MET A 200 5.10 -7.75 -16.28
N ASP A 201 6.05 -8.66 -16.30
CA ASP A 201 5.82 -10.01 -16.79
C ASP A 201 5.18 -10.90 -15.69
N PRO A 202 4.05 -11.58 -15.96
CA PRO A 202 3.53 -12.61 -15.06
C PRO A 202 4.53 -13.74 -14.77
N ALA A 203 5.46 -14.01 -15.70
CA ALA A 203 6.57 -14.95 -15.54
C ALA A 203 7.87 -14.26 -15.07
N PHE A 204 7.77 -13.13 -14.38
CA PHE A 204 8.89 -12.43 -13.72
C PHE A 204 10.03 -11.92 -14.63
N GLY A 205 9.77 -11.75 -15.92
CA GLY A 205 10.70 -11.25 -16.93
C GLY A 205 11.31 -12.37 -17.76
N LEU A 206 10.84 -13.61 -17.55
CA LEU A 206 11.33 -14.81 -18.21
C LEU A 206 10.63 -15.07 -19.56
N SER A 207 9.53 -14.36 -19.87
CA SER A 207 8.81 -14.52 -21.15
C SER A 207 9.58 -13.95 -22.36
N GLY A 208 10.57 -13.08 -22.14
CA GLY A 208 11.31 -12.42 -23.23
C GLY A 208 10.45 -11.46 -24.06
N ALA A 209 9.38 -10.88 -23.48
CA ALA A 209 8.44 -10.04 -24.23
C ALA A 209 8.68 -8.52 -24.14
N GLY A 210 9.82 -8.08 -23.60
CA GLY A 210 10.09 -6.65 -23.32
C GLY A 210 9.51 -6.17 -21.99
N THR A 211 8.78 -7.04 -21.29
CA THR A 211 8.15 -6.79 -20.01
C THR A 211 9.15 -6.75 -18.85
N LEU A 212 8.83 -5.95 -17.84
CA LEU A 212 9.70 -5.70 -16.70
C LEU A 212 9.72 -6.87 -15.71
N THR A 213 10.88 -7.09 -15.10
CA THR A 213 11.00 -7.91 -13.89
C THR A 213 10.29 -7.24 -12.71
N PRO A 214 9.99 -7.99 -11.62
CA PRO A 214 9.47 -7.42 -10.37
C PRO A 214 10.24 -6.22 -9.84
N TYR A 215 11.56 -6.29 -9.91
CA TYR A 215 12.43 -5.27 -9.34
C TYR A 215 12.49 -4.01 -10.20
N SER A 216 12.54 -4.14 -11.52
CA SER A 216 12.47 -2.99 -12.41
C SER A 216 11.08 -2.35 -12.41
N GLY A 217 10.02 -3.17 -12.37
CA GLY A 217 8.65 -2.70 -12.17
C GLY A 217 8.53 -1.86 -10.89
N ALA A 218 9.17 -2.30 -9.81
CA ALA A 218 9.23 -1.55 -8.56
C ALA A 218 9.96 -0.20 -8.67
N VAL A 219 11.10 -0.18 -9.38
CA VAL A 219 11.87 1.06 -9.62
C VAL A 219 11.07 2.04 -10.48
N PHE A 220 10.46 1.60 -11.58
CA PHE A 220 9.67 2.48 -12.44
C PHE A 220 8.40 2.98 -11.76
N PHE A 221 7.76 2.15 -10.93
CA PHE A 221 6.70 2.62 -10.03
C PHE A 221 7.21 3.74 -9.10
N ALA A 222 8.36 3.53 -8.44
CA ALA A 222 8.92 4.51 -7.53
C ALA A 222 9.31 5.82 -8.24
N LEU A 223 9.85 5.72 -9.46
CA LEU A 223 10.14 6.87 -10.33
C LEU A 223 8.88 7.63 -10.70
N GLY A 224 7.80 6.94 -11.08
CA GLY A 224 6.50 7.56 -11.36
C GLY A 224 5.95 8.31 -10.16
N ALA A 225 6.01 7.71 -8.96
CA ALA A 225 5.62 8.37 -7.71
C ALA A 225 6.53 9.58 -7.39
N PHE A 226 7.84 9.42 -7.49
CA PHE A 226 8.81 10.48 -7.22
C PHE A 226 8.63 11.69 -8.13
N LEU A 227 8.60 11.48 -9.45
CA LEU A 227 8.49 12.56 -10.44
C LEU A 227 7.14 13.29 -10.33
N SER A 228 6.05 12.55 -10.14
CA SER A 228 4.72 13.16 -9.97
C SER A 228 4.57 13.94 -8.66
N THR A 229 5.41 13.67 -7.66
CA THR A 229 5.43 14.44 -6.40
C THR A 229 5.82 15.89 -6.63
N PHE A 230 6.69 16.18 -7.60
CA PHE A 230 7.03 17.55 -8.00
C PHE A 230 5.86 18.32 -8.61
N ILE A 231 4.79 17.64 -9.00
CA ILE A 231 3.57 18.25 -9.51
C ILE A 231 2.54 18.33 -8.38
N PHE A 232 2.27 17.22 -7.70
CA PHE A 232 1.17 17.12 -6.75
C PHE A 232 1.48 17.75 -5.40
N ASN A 233 2.66 17.49 -4.81
CA ASN A 233 2.95 17.94 -3.45
C ASN A 233 3.05 19.47 -3.32
N PRO A 234 3.60 20.23 -4.29
CA PRO A 234 3.53 21.69 -4.27
C PRO A 234 2.11 22.26 -4.17
N PHE A 235 1.10 21.58 -4.74
CA PHE A 235 -0.30 21.99 -4.57
C PHE A 235 -0.75 21.83 -3.11
N PHE A 236 -0.43 20.70 -2.45
CA PHE A 236 -0.72 20.50 -1.04
C PHE A 236 0.08 21.45 -0.13
N MET A 237 1.30 21.82 -0.51
CA MET A 237 2.09 22.82 0.22
C MET A 237 1.51 24.23 0.10
N ALA A 238 1.06 24.62 -1.09
CA ALA A 238 0.49 25.94 -1.35
C ALA A 238 -0.94 26.08 -0.81
N ARG A 239 -1.73 25.00 -0.85
CA ARG A 239 -3.13 24.93 -0.40
C ARG A 239 -3.32 23.74 0.54
N PRO A 240 -2.74 23.79 1.74
CA PRO A 240 -2.75 22.66 2.65
C PRO A 240 -4.16 22.36 3.14
N VAL A 241 -4.41 21.07 3.38
CA VAL A 241 -5.71 20.63 3.88
C VAL A 241 -5.99 21.11 5.30
N GLN A 242 -4.93 21.46 6.04
CA GLN A 242 -4.97 22.05 7.37
C GLN A 242 -3.73 22.94 7.61
N GLY A 243 -3.90 24.06 8.31
CA GLY A 243 -2.79 24.97 8.65
C GLY A 243 -2.46 25.98 7.56
N ALA A 244 -1.40 26.77 7.76
CA ALA A 244 -0.92 27.76 6.80
C ALA A 244 -0.11 27.11 5.67
N PRO A 245 0.03 27.74 4.49
CA PRO A 245 0.90 27.26 3.42
C PRO A 245 2.33 27.01 3.88
N VAL A 246 2.98 25.99 3.30
CA VAL A 246 4.38 25.60 3.59
C VAL A 246 5.26 25.97 2.41
N ARG A 247 6.47 26.44 2.69
CA ARG A 247 7.49 26.68 1.67
C ARG A 247 8.53 25.57 1.66
N MET A 248 9.08 25.27 0.48
CA MET A 248 10.14 24.25 0.36
C MET A 248 11.39 24.61 1.16
N SER A 249 11.64 25.89 1.44
CA SER A 249 12.72 26.31 2.35
C SER A 249 12.60 25.73 3.78
N GLU A 250 11.39 25.36 4.21
CA GLU A 250 11.16 24.75 5.52
C GLU A 250 11.60 23.28 5.56
N TYR A 251 11.61 22.59 4.40
CA TYR A 251 12.12 21.24 4.27
C TYR A 251 13.59 21.15 4.75
N PHE A 252 14.41 22.11 4.35
CA PHE A 252 15.84 22.13 4.69
C PHE A 252 16.13 22.57 6.13
N LYS A 253 15.10 22.92 6.91
CA LYS A 253 15.20 23.23 8.34
C LYS A 253 14.88 22.02 9.22
N GLY A 254 14.55 20.88 8.61
CA GLY A 254 14.25 19.64 9.32
C GLY A 254 15.45 19.08 10.07
N SER A 255 15.18 18.45 11.21
CA SER A 255 16.20 17.66 11.90
C SER A 255 16.44 16.34 11.17
N PHE A 256 17.63 15.74 11.32
CA PHE A 256 17.91 14.40 10.80
C PHE A 256 16.84 13.38 11.21
N LYS A 257 16.38 13.43 12.47
CA LYS A 257 15.33 12.53 12.98
C LYS A 257 13.98 12.74 12.26
N SER A 258 13.66 13.98 11.87
CA SER A 258 12.44 14.28 11.11
C SER A 258 12.46 13.62 9.73
N HIS A 259 13.57 13.79 9.00
CA HIS A 259 13.77 13.20 7.68
C HIS A 259 13.84 11.67 7.75
N LEU A 260 14.53 11.14 8.77
CA LEU A 260 14.67 9.69 8.97
C LEU A 260 13.31 9.00 9.07
N TRP A 261 12.34 9.57 9.79
CA TRP A 261 11.01 8.96 9.88
C TRP A 261 10.30 8.89 8.53
N GLY A 262 10.36 9.95 7.72
CA GLY A 262 9.75 9.91 6.39
C GLY A 262 10.46 8.94 5.46
N PHE A 263 11.80 8.94 5.45
CA PHE A 263 12.59 7.99 4.70
C PHE A 263 12.28 6.53 5.07
N LEU A 264 12.17 6.25 6.37
CA LEU A 264 11.77 4.92 6.87
C LEU A 264 10.34 4.57 6.46
N GLY A 265 9.42 5.53 6.48
CA GLY A 265 8.05 5.33 6.01
C GLY A 265 8.01 4.88 4.55
N GLY A 266 8.74 5.57 3.67
CA GLY A 266 8.90 5.18 2.28
C GLY A 266 9.58 3.82 2.10
N SER A 267 10.68 3.59 2.83
CA SER A 267 11.41 2.32 2.76
C SER A 267 10.56 1.13 3.18
N ILE A 268 9.79 1.24 4.28
CA ILE A 268 8.86 0.21 4.74
C ILE A 268 7.81 -0.05 3.68
N TRP A 269 7.20 1.00 3.11
CA TRP A 269 6.19 0.83 2.07
C TRP A 269 6.74 0.11 0.83
N MET A 270 7.92 0.52 0.36
CA MET A 270 8.57 -0.08 -0.81
C MET A 270 9.01 -1.51 -0.56
N LEU A 271 9.51 -1.84 0.64
CA LEU A 271 9.78 -3.23 1.01
C LEU A 271 8.55 -4.10 0.79
N GLY A 272 7.39 -3.64 1.23
CA GLY A 272 6.13 -4.36 1.03
C GLY A 272 5.81 -4.59 -0.45
N MET A 273 6.05 -3.59 -1.30
CA MET A 273 5.83 -3.73 -2.73
C MET A 273 6.82 -4.69 -3.39
N VAL A 274 8.12 -4.59 -3.06
CA VAL A 274 9.17 -5.49 -3.57
C VAL A 274 8.86 -6.95 -3.24
N VAL A 275 8.53 -7.27 -1.99
CA VAL A 275 8.25 -8.66 -1.58
C VAL A 275 6.93 -9.17 -2.16
N SER A 276 5.97 -8.29 -2.41
CA SER A 276 4.73 -8.62 -3.09
C SER A 276 4.99 -8.97 -4.56
N PHE A 277 5.73 -8.14 -5.29
CA PHE A 277 6.01 -8.35 -6.71
C PHE A 277 6.93 -9.55 -6.97
N MET A 278 7.95 -9.80 -6.14
CA MET A 278 8.79 -10.98 -6.30
C MET A 278 8.05 -12.31 -6.00
N SER A 279 6.84 -12.21 -5.43
CA SER A 279 5.99 -13.35 -5.05
C SER A 279 4.70 -13.45 -5.88
N SER A 280 4.45 -12.53 -6.83
CA SER A 280 3.15 -12.39 -7.49
C SER A 280 2.88 -13.36 -8.65
N GLY A 281 3.87 -14.17 -9.06
CA GLY A 281 3.73 -15.13 -10.16
C GLY A 281 2.65 -16.19 -9.93
N GLU A 282 2.29 -16.45 -8.68
CA GLU A 282 1.25 -17.41 -8.27
C GLU A 282 -0.19 -16.87 -8.39
N GLY A 283 -0.39 -15.57 -8.66
CA GLY A 283 -1.73 -15.00 -8.87
C GLY A 283 -1.88 -13.55 -8.40
N SER A 284 -2.00 -12.63 -9.37
CA SER A 284 -2.12 -11.18 -9.13
C SER A 284 -3.29 -10.79 -8.21
N THR A 285 -4.42 -11.50 -8.29
CA THR A 285 -5.63 -11.22 -7.52
C THR A 285 -5.42 -11.52 -6.03
N ILE A 286 -4.85 -12.68 -5.71
CA ILE A 286 -4.56 -13.10 -4.33
C ILE A 286 -3.41 -12.29 -3.75
N ALA A 287 -2.37 -12.03 -4.56
CA ALA A 287 -1.27 -11.17 -4.19
C ALA A 287 -1.76 -9.79 -3.75
N TYR A 288 -2.66 -9.18 -4.53
CA TYR A 288 -3.28 -7.91 -4.17
C TYR A 288 -4.17 -8.05 -2.93
N ALA A 289 -5.07 -9.03 -2.90
CA ALA A 289 -6.06 -9.21 -1.84
C ALA A 289 -5.40 -9.45 -0.47
N LEU A 290 -4.35 -10.27 -0.39
CA LEU A 290 -3.63 -10.49 0.85
C LEU A 290 -2.74 -9.29 1.21
N SER A 291 -1.94 -8.79 0.27
CA SER A 291 -1.00 -7.69 0.55
C SER A 291 -1.73 -6.40 0.95
N ASN A 292 -2.88 -6.08 0.37
CA ASN A 292 -3.60 -4.83 0.64
C ASN A 292 -4.55 -4.89 1.84
N ALA A 293 -4.58 -6.00 2.59
CA ALA A 293 -5.34 -6.08 3.84
C ALA A 293 -4.69 -5.29 5.02
N ALA A 294 -3.85 -4.32 4.68
CA ALA A 294 -3.13 -3.38 5.53
C ALA A 294 -3.99 -2.63 6.57
N PRO A 295 -5.29 -2.30 6.34
CA PRO A 295 -6.10 -1.61 7.34
C PRO A 295 -6.15 -2.33 8.69
N VAL A 296 -6.13 -3.65 8.70
CA VAL A 296 -6.17 -4.39 9.96
C VAL A 296 -4.85 -4.35 10.71
N VAL A 297 -3.72 -4.41 10.02
CA VAL A 297 -2.40 -4.21 10.65
C VAL A 297 -2.30 -2.80 11.25
N ALA A 298 -2.78 -1.77 10.56
CA ALA A 298 -2.81 -0.41 11.09
C ALA A 298 -3.62 -0.32 12.41
N ILE A 299 -4.74 -1.05 12.49
CA ILE A 299 -5.54 -1.14 13.72
C ILE A 299 -4.78 -1.88 14.83
N LEU A 300 -4.06 -2.95 14.51
CA LEU A 300 -3.25 -3.69 15.49
C LEU A 300 -2.18 -2.80 16.13
N TRP A 301 -1.52 -1.92 15.35
CA TRP A 301 -0.65 -0.90 15.91
C TRP A 301 -1.39 0.03 16.87
N GLY A 302 -2.59 0.49 16.48
CA GLY A 302 -3.47 1.32 17.31
C GLY A 302 -3.80 0.68 18.66
N VAL A 303 -4.16 -0.61 18.65
CA VAL A 303 -4.56 -1.36 19.85
C VAL A 303 -3.36 -1.73 20.71
N LEU A 304 -2.34 -2.38 20.14
CA LEU A 304 -1.28 -3.05 20.89
C LEU A 304 -0.15 -2.10 21.29
N VAL A 305 0.23 -1.19 20.40
CA VAL A 305 1.41 -0.34 20.58
C VAL A 305 1.01 1.04 21.06
N TRP A 306 0.10 1.69 20.33
CA TRP A 306 -0.35 3.04 20.68
C TRP A 306 -1.36 3.07 21.81
N LYS A 307 -1.96 1.92 22.14
CA LYS A 307 -2.96 1.77 23.21
C LYS A 307 -4.08 2.80 23.08
N GLU A 308 -4.54 3.07 21.84
CA GLU A 308 -5.54 4.10 21.52
C GLU A 308 -6.88 3.84 22.20
N PHE A 309 -7.15 2.58 22.55
CA PHE A 309 -8.38 2.15 23.21
C PHE A 309 -8.27 2.09 24.74
N LYS A 310 -7.18 2.60 25.33
CA LYS A 310 -7.05 2.71 26.78
C LYS A 310 -8.11 3.67 27.31
N GLY A 311 -9.00 3.16 28.18
CA GLY A 311 -10.13 3.93 28.71
C GLY A 311 -11.39 3.92 27.83
N ALA A 312 -11.45 3.07 26.81
CA ALA A 312 -12.67 2.86 26.03
C ALA A 312 -13.81 2.29 26.90
N PRO A 313 -15.08 2.57 26.56
CA PRO A 313 -16.24 2.00 27.25
C PRO A 313 -16.21 0.46 27.26
N LYS A 314 -16.83 -0.14 28.29
CA LYS A 314 -17.01 -1.61 28.38
C LYS A 314 -17.65 -2.15 27.09
N GLY A 315 -17.20 -3.33 26.67
CA GLY A 315 -17.63 -3.97 25.42
C GLY A 315 -16.80 -3.60 24.18
N THR A 316 -15.93 -2.57 24.25
CA THR A 316 -15.04 -2.23 23.12
C THR A 316 -14.01 -3.35 22.85
N ASN A 317 -13.48 -3.98 23.89
CA ASN A 317 -12.55 -5.11 23.73
C ASN A 317 -13.19 -6.31 23.01
N ALA A 318 -14.48 -6.57 23.24
CA ALA A 318 -15.19 -7.63 22.53
C ALA A 318 -15.26 -7.34 21.02
N LEU A 319 -15.57 -6.09 20.65
CA LEU A 319 -15.58 -5.67 19.25
C LEU A 319 -14.20 -5.84 18.58
N LEU A 320 -13.13 -5.46 19.29
CA LEU A 320 -11.75 -5.60 18.78
C LEU A 320 -11.35 -7.08 18.62
N ILE A 321 -11.73 -7.95 19.55
CA ILE A 321 -11.47 -9.40 19.45
C ILE A 321 -12.25 -10.00 18.29
N THR A 322 -13.55 -9.71 18.17
CA THR A 322 -14.38 -10.19 17.06
C THR A 322 -13.85 -9.69 15.72
N MET A 323 -13.45 -8.42 15.63
CA MET A 323 -12.80 -7.84 14.46
C MET A 323 -11.55 -8.64 14.06
N PHE A 324 -10.68 -8.96 15.03
CA PHE A 324 -9.45 -9.71 14.77
C PHE A 324 -9.73 -11.15 14.31
N VAL A 325 -10.67 -11.84 14.95
CA VAL A 325 -11.07 -13.20 14.57
C VAL A 325 -11.65 -13.23 13.16
N LEU A 326 -12.58 -12.33 12.85
CA LEU A 326 -13.17 -12.23 11.50
C LEU A 326 -12.12 -11.93 10.44
N PHE A 327 -11.13 -11.09 10.77
CA PHE A 327 -10.03 -10.81 9.87
C PHE A 327 -9.17 -12.04 9.59
N LEU A 328 -8.80 -12.82 10.61
CA LEU A 328 -8.04 -14.05 10.42
C LEU A 328 -8.79 -15.05 9.54
N PHE A 329 -10.10 -15.24 9.77
CA PHE A 329 -10.92 -16.05 8.88
C PHE A 329 -10.96 -15.47 7.47
N GLY A 330 -11.10 -14.16 7.32
CA GLY A 330 -11.05 -13.48 6.03
C GLY A 330 -9.77 -13.78 5.25
N LEU A 331 -8.61 -13.66 5.90
CA LEU A 331 -7.31 -13.99 5.30
C LEU A 331 -7.20 -15.47 4.92
N VAL A 332 -7.67 -16.38 5.78
CA VAL A 332 -7.67 -17.82 5.48
C VAL A 332 -8.50 -18.11 4.24
N PHE A 333 -9.70 -17.55 4.14
CA PHE A 333 -10.58 -17.73 2.98
C PHE A 333 -9.97 -17.17 1.69
N ILE A 334 -9.37 -15.98 1.75
CA ILE A 334 -8.65 -15.39 0.61
C ILE A 334 -7.47 -16.28 0.20
N THR A 335 -6.69 -16.77 1.17
CA THR A 335 -5.54 -17.66 0.91
C THR A 335 -5.98 -18.99 0.30
N MET A 336 -7.09 -19.55 0.78
CA MET A 336 -7.66 -20.79 0.24
C MET A 336 -8.37 -20.59 -1.10
N SER A 337 -8.56 -19.35 -1.55
CA SER A 337 -9.19 -19.10 -2.85
C SER A 337 -8.29 -19.48 -4.02
N ASN A 338 -6.96 -19.62 -3.82
CA ASN A 338 -6.08 -20.12 -4.87
C ASN A 338 -6.47 -21.54 -5.28
N SER A 339 -6.83 -21.74 -6.55
CA SER A 339 -7.37 -23.00 -7.10
C SER A 339 -6.47 -23.61 -8.14
#